data_AF-A0A9E5N692-F1
#
_entry.id   AF-A0A9E5N692-F1
#
_cell.length_a   1.000
_cell.length_b   1.000
_cell.length_c   1.000
_cell.angle_alpha   90.00
_cell.angle_beta   90.00
_cell.angle_gamma   90.00
#
_symmetry.space_group_name_H-M   'P 1'
#
loop_
_entity.id
_entity.type
_entity.pdbx_description
1 polymer ?
#
loop_
_entity_poly.entity_id
_entity_poly.type
_entity_poly.pdbx_seq_one_letter_code
_entity_poly.pdbx_strand_id
1 'polypeptide(L)' 'LSALEGGDDGLTFYQRIIPEASKYLVDGGYLIMEIGDSQGKAVMNIIKKEKQFCPLQLVKDYAGLDRVVVAQKARF' A
#
# COMPACT_ATOMS: atom_id res chain seq x y z
N LEU A 1 -19.43 9.47 -8.91
CA LEU A 1 -19.29 8.57 -7.73
C LEU A 1 -18.08 7.62 -7.85
N SER A 2 -17.42 7.52 -9.01
CA SER A 2 -16.30 6.58 -9.25
C SER A 2 -15.06 6.73 -8.34
N ALA A 3 -14.86 7.87 -7.70
CA ALA A 3 -13.70 8.11 -6.83
C ALA A 3 -13.76 7.40 -5.46
N LEU A 4 -14.91 6.82 -5.08
CA LEU A 4 -15.13 6.16 -3.79
C LEU A 4 -15.34 4.64 -3.90
N GLU A 5 -15.39 4.08 -5.11
CA GLU A 5 -15.73 2.67 -5.34
C GLU A 5 -14.48 1.79 -5.30
N GLY A 6 -14.22 1.15 -4.15
CA GLY A 6 -13.07 0.23 -3.96
C GLY A 6 -13.37 -1.26 -4.21
N GLY A 7 -14.53 -1.60 -4.77
CA GLY A 7 -15.08 -2.96 -4.81
C GLY A 7 -15.65 -3.41 -3.47
N ASP A 8 -16.13 -4.65 -3.39
CA ASP A 8 -16.91 -5.17 -2.25
C ASP A 8 -16.16 -5.12 -0.90
N ASP A 9 -14.85 -5.31 -0.92
CA ASP A 9 -13.98 -5.26 0.26
C ASP A 9 -13.22 -3.92 0.39
N GLY A 10 -13.40 -3.00 -0.57
CA GLY A 10 -12.68 -1.74 -0.63
C GLY A 10 -11.19 -1.88 -0.97
N LEU A 11 -10.71 -3.07 -1.41
CA LEU A 11 -9.29 -3.36 -1.64
C LEU A 11 -8.89 -3.51 -3.11
N THR A 12 -9.84 -3.41 -4.03
CA THR A 12 -9.64 -3.71 -5.46
C THR A 12 -8.44 -2.96 -6.06
N PHE A 13 -8.27 -1.67 -5.73
CA PHE A 13 -7.16 -0.88 -6.25
C PHE A 13 -5.80 -1.33 -5.71
N TYR A 14 -5.71 -1.66 -4.42
CA TYR A 14 -4.45 -2.13 -3.84
C TYR A 14 -4.04 -3.48 -4.45
N GLN A 15 -5.01 -4.40 -4.61
CA GLN A 15 -4.79 -5.71 -5.24
C GLN A 15 -4.33 -5.59 -6.69
N ARG A 16 -4.73 -4.53 -7.40
CA ARG A 16 -4.32 -4.27 -8.79
C ARG A 16 -2.98 -3.54 -8.90
N ILE A 17 -2.72 -2.56 -8.03
CA ILE A 17 -1.56 -1.67 -8.15
C ILE A 17 -0.30 -2.30 -7.55
N ILE A 18 -0.40 -2.87 -6.34
CA ILE A 18 0.78 -3.33 -5.57
C ILE A 18 1.62 -4.36 -6.33
N PRO A 19 1.06 -5.41 -6.96
CA PRO A 19 1.88 -6.43 -7.65
C PRO A 19 2.70 -5.88 -8.82
N GLU A 20 2.21 -4.81 -9.44
CA GLU A 20 2.83 -4.20 -10.62
C GLU A 20 3.76 -3.04 -10.25
N ALA A 21 3.59 -2.43 -9.08
CA ALA A 21 4.27 -1.18 -8.68
C ALA A 21 5.80 -1.26 -8.77
N SER A 22 6.40 -2.41 -8.46
CA SER A 22 7.86 -2.58 -8.50
C SER A 22 8.48 -2.40 -9.90
N LYS A 23 7.70 -2.64 -10.96
CA LYS A 23 8.13 -2.47 -12.36
C LYS A 23 8.26 -1.01 -12.76
N TYR A 24 7.56 -0.12 -12.07
CA TYR A 24 7.52 1.32 -12.37
C TYR A 24 8.39 2.16 -11.43
N LEU A 25 8.84 1.56 -10.33
CA LEU A 25 9.69 2.24 -9.35
C LEU A 25 11.17 2.01 -9.66
N VAL A 26 11.96 3.07 -9.54
CA VAL A 26 13.41 2.98 -9.45
C VAL A 26 13.80 2.25 -8.16
N ASP A 27 15.00 1.68 -8.13
CA ASP A 27 15.52 1.01 -6.95
C ASP A 27 15.70 2.00 -5.79
N GLY A 28 15.21 1.63 -4.61
CA GLY A 28 15.08 2.54 -3.47
C GLY A 28 13.93 3.55 -3.58
N GLY A 29 13.11 3.52 -4.64
CA GLY A 29 11.89 4.31 -4.78
C GLY A 29 10.78 3.85 -3.84
N TYR A 30 9.77 4.69 -3.62
CA TYR A 30 8.71 4.45 -2.64
C TYR A 30 7.33 4.27 -3.28
N LEU A 31 6.58 3.30 -2.78
CA LEU A 31 5.13 3.17 -2.91
C LEU A 31 4.49 3.70 -1.63
N ILE A 32 3.70 4.78 -1.75
CA ILE A 32 2.99 5.42 -0.64
C ILE A 32 1.52 5.48 -1.01
N MET A 33 0.66 4.93 -0.16
CA MET A 33 -0.79 4.89 -0.43
C MET A 33 -1.57 5.26 0.82
N GLU A 34 -2.56 6.14 0.64
CA GLU A 34 -3.60 6.36 1.63
C GLU A 34 -4.50 5.12 1.73
N ILE A 35 -5.03 4.86 2.92
CA ILE A 35 -5.91 3.74 3.24
C ILE A 35 -7.07 4.16 4.15
N GLY A 36 -8.14 3.35 4.18
CA GLY A 36 -9.13 3.39 5.24
C GLY A 36 -8.53 2.93 6.59
N ASP A 37 -9.07 3.45 7.69
CA ASP A 37 -8.54 3.24 9.06
C ASP A 37 -8.48 1.77 9.51
N SER A 38 -9.34 0.92 8.95
CA SER A 38 -9.43 -0.51 9.24
C SER A 38 -8.67 -1.37 8.22
N GLN A 39 -8.15 -0.77 7.15
CA GLN A 39 -7.56 -1.51 6.03
C GLN A 39 -6.06 -1.78 6.17
N GLY A 40 -5.38 -1.15 7.14
CA GLY A 40 -3.91 -1.18 7.28
C GLY A 40 -3.31 -2.58 7.26
N LYS A 41 -3.87 -3.50 8.05
CA LYS A 41 -3.41 -4.89 8.09
C LYS A 41 -3.58 -5.61 6.75
N ALA A 42 -4.71 -5.41 6.08
CA ALA A 42 -5.01 -6.06 4.80
C ALA A 42 -4.04 -5.58 3.71
N VAL A 43 -3.85 -4.26 3.59
CA VAL A 43 -2.97 -3.66 2.59
C VAL A 43 -1.51 -4.04 2.84
N MET A 44 -1.04 -4.01 4.10
CA MET A 44 0.30 -4.50 4.43
C MET A 44 0.52 -5.96 4.04
N ASN A 45 -0.49 -6.82 4.20
CA ASN A 45 -0.39 -8.23 3.81
C ASN A 45 -0.33 -8.41 2.29
N ILE A 46 -0.97 -7.54 1.50
CA ILE A 46 -0.81 -7.54 0.05
C ILE A 46 0.64 -7.19 -0.31
N ILE A 47 1.19 -6.11 0.26
CA ILE A 47 2.58 -5.70 0.00
C ILE A 47 3.59 -6.77 0.43
N LYS A 48 3.39 -7.42 1.58
CA LYS A 48 4.30 -8.48 2.07
C LYS A 48 4.38 -9.71 1.17
N LYS A 49 3.38 -9.96 0.32
CA LYS A 49 3.45 -11.04 -0.68
C LYS A 49 4.46 -10.70 -1.79
N GLU A 50 4.69 -9.41 -2.02
CA GLU A 50 5.67 -8.91 -2.98
C GLU A 50 7.07 -8.87 -2.32
N LYS A 51 8.00 -9.64 -2.88
CA LYS A 51 9.36 -9.80 -2.34
C LYS A 51 10.27 -8.59 -2.61
N GLN A 52 9.79 -7.62 -3.39
CA GLN A 52 10.54 -6.46 -3.87
C GLN A 52 10.46 -5.27 -2.92
N PHE A 53 9.64 -5.32 -1.87
CA PHE A 53 9.40 -4.18 -0.99
C PHE A 53 9.95 -4.40 0.42
N CYS A 54 10.90 -3.57 0.82
CA CYS A 54 11.44 -3.48 2.18
C CYS A 54 12.22 -2.16 2.34
N PRO A 55 12.04 -1.39 3.45
CA PRO A 55 11.13 -1.64 4.57
C PRO A 55 9.65 -1.33 4.27
N LEU A 56 8.76 -1.83 5.13
CA LEU A 56 7.31 -1.60 5.13
C LEU A 56 6.88 -0.94 6.45
N GLN A 57 6.10 0.12 6.37
CA GLN A 57 5.61 0.89 7.52
C GLN A 57 4.11 1.20 7.38
N LEU A 58 3.45 1.34 8.53
CA LEU A 58 2.07 1.79 8.66
C LEU A 58 2.06 3.04 9.54
N VAL A 59 1.62 4.15 8.96
CA VAL A 59 1.65 5.48 9.57
C VAL A 59 0.25 5.88 9.98
N LYS A 60 0.13 6.39 11.20
CA LYS A 60 -1.12 6.91 11.77
C LYS A 60 -1.29 8.40 11.46
N ASP A 61 -2.53 8.83 11.30
CA ASP A 61 -2.89 10.25 11.26
C ASP A 61 -2.88 10.88 12.67
N TYR A 62 -3.21 12.18 12.75
CA TYR A 62 -3.25 12.92 14.03
C TYR A 62 -4.34 12.42 15.00
N ALA A 63 -5.34 11.67 14.52
CA ALA A 63 -6.33 11.02 15.37
C ALA A 63 -5.86 9.64 15.87
N GLY A 64 -4.66 9.21 15.48
CA GLY A 64 -4.09 7.92 15.87
C GLY A 64 -4.63 6.73 15.06
N LEU A 65 -5.36 6.99 13.98
CA LEU A 65 -5.91 5.97 13.09
C LEU A 65 -4.92 5.65 11.97
N ASP A 66 -4.87 4.40 11.54
CA ASP A 66 -4.02 3.99 10.41
C ASP A 66 -4.46 4.76 9.16
N ARG A 67 -3.52 5.35 8.41
CA ARG A 67 -3.88 6.20 7.27
C ARG A 67 -3.00 6.01 6.05
N VAL A 68 -1.73 5.69 6.25
CA VAL A 68 -0.78 5.57 5.13
C VAL A 68 0.07 4.32 5.27
N VAL A 69 0.16 3.55 4.20
CA VAL A 69 1.21 2.53 4.05
C VAL A 69 2.37 3.09 3.26
N VAL A 70 3.60 2.82 3.73
CA VAL A 70 4.85 3.22 3.06
C VAL A 70 5.67 1.96 2.82
N ALA A 71 6.02 1.71 1.56
CA ALA A 71 6.86 0.59 1.16
C ALA A 71 7.98 1.08 0.24
N GLN A 72 9.21 0.66 0.49
CA GLN A 72 10.34 1.01 -0.37
C GLN A 72 10.70 -0.17 -1.28
N LYS A 73 10.91 0.06 -2.57
CA LYS A 73 11.47 -0.95 -3.47
C LYS A 73 12.92 -1.23 -3.05
N ALA A 74 13.24 -2.48 -2.76
CA ALA A 74 14.59 -2.91 -2.43
C ALA A 74 15.55 -2.58 -3.58
N ARG A 75 16.82 -2.31 -3.22
CA ARG A 75 17.91 -2.16 -4.18
C ARG A 75 18.44 -3.55 -4.50
N PHE A 76 18.43 -3.93 -5.77
CA PHE A 76 19.02 -5.17 -6.26
C PHE A 76 20.26 -4.88 -7.10
#